data_AF-A0A819LLP8-F1
#
_entry.id   AF-A0A819LLP8-F1
#
_cell.length_a   1.000
_cell.length_b   1.000
_cell.length_c   1.000
_cell.angle_alpha   90.00
_cell.angle_beta   90.00
_cell.angle_gamma   90.00
#
_symmetry.space_group_name_H-M   'P 1'
#
loop_
_entity.id
_entity.type
_entity.pdbx_description
1 polymer ?
#
loop_
_entity_poly.entity_id
_entity_poly.type
_entity_poly.pdbx_seq_one_letter_code
_entity_poly.pdbx_strand_id
1 'polypeptide(L)'
;MTDKKTHLLNILETNIDISLLDYVQKLIILPELTDEMWTNDLLTILENYLSSNQQRVLIAYVDRHTSSLQLLHSIPFTANSINIIYNLCYFIRKSDSSECIISIDEFLKQIQFGCINGKSIPCLTALVSTLFGPLFMDDTTVQDMIKNDFASELNQFLATFYEIQYKNMLSMTYLFIPKDGVDKTIEELIKDKALVTRFESIMLKWHHQLKEVLLIQDRLMSINEQSIGIHEEINFWQECLTDLHYIRKQLQRTELQNIIQVLILSKSAYIQQFLQAKNEVQVKE
;
A
#
# COMPACT_ATOMS: atom_id res chain seq x y z
N MET A 1 13.01 -4.41 -21.17
CA MET A 1 11.61 -4.09 -20.80
C MET A 1 10.70 -3.81 -21.99
N THR A 2 11.24 -3.53 -23.18
CA THR A 2 10.48 -3.27 -24.42
C THR A 2 9.83 -4.51 -25.03
N ASP A 3 10.35 -5.71 -24.79
CA ASP A 3 9.92 -6.93 -25.49
C ASP A 3 8.56 -7.52 -25.02
N LYS A 4 8.22 -7.32 -23.73
CA LYS A 4 7.00 -7.91 -23.14
C LYS A 4 5.72 -7.15 -23.48
N LYS A 5 5.82 -5.85 -23.72
CA LYS A 5 4.66 -5.02 -24.12
C LYS A 5 4.26 -5.33 -25.56
N THR A 6 5.25 -5.54 -26.44
CA THR A 6 5.05 -6.06 -27.80
C THR A 6 4.48 -7.47 -27.78
N HIS A 7 4.90 -8.33 -26.84
CA HIS A 7 4.35 -9.67 -26.75
C HIS A 7 2.85 -9.67 -26.36
N LEU A 8 2.44 -8.83 -25.41
CA LEU A 8 1.03 -8.66 -25.03
C LEU A 8 0.20 -8.01 -26.14
N LEU A 9 0.75 -7.04 -26.88
CA LEU A 9 0.09 -6.43 -28.03
C LEU A 9 -0.05 -7.42 -29.21
N ASN A 10 0.97 -8.24 -29.47
CA ASN A 10 0.91 -9.28 -30.51
C ASN A 10 -0.10 -10.40 -30.17
N ILE A 11 -0.34 -10.69 -28.89
CA ILE A 11 -1.40 -11.63 -28.46
C ILE A 11 -2.80 -11.02 -28.69
N LEU A 12 -2.93 -9.69 -28.62
CA LEU A 12 -4.20 -9.00 -28.90
C LEU A 12 -4.45 -8.78 -30.41
N GLU A 13 -3.39 -8.69 -31.23
CA GLU A 13 -3.50 -8.45 -32.68
C GLU A 13 -3.55 -9.72 -33.53
N THR A 14 -3.21 -10.88 -32.98
CA THR A 14 -3.30 -12.16 -33.71
C THR A 14 -4.64 -12.84 -33.39
N ASN A 15 -5.52 -12.93 -34.38
CA ASN A 15 -6.68 -13.83 -34.41
C ASN A 15 -6.18 -15.29 -34.38
N ILE A 16 -5.69 -15.72 -33.22
CA ILE A 16 -5.50 -17.11 -32.88
C ILE A 16 -6.79 -17.49 -32.16
N ASP A 17 -7.44 -18.56 -32.59
CA ASP A 17 -8.52 -19.22 -31.83
C ASP A 17 -7.92 -19.78 -30.53
N ILE A 18 -7.64 -18.88 -29.59
CA ILE A 18 -7.17 -19.21 -28.25
C ILE A 18 -8.39 -19.68 -27.50
N SER A 19 -8.35 -20.92 -26.98
CA SER A 19 -9.41 -21.41 -26.12
C SER A 19 -9.49 -20.54 -24.86
N LEU A 20 -10.69 -20.35 -24.30
CA LEU A 20 -10.87 -19.57 -23.07
C LEU A 20 -9.94 -20.05 -21.95
N LEU A 21 -9.72 -21.36 -21.85
CA LEU A 21 -8.84 -21.97 -20.86
C LEU A 21 -7.37 -21.54 -21.06
N ASP A 22 -6.85 -21.63 -22.29
CA ASP A 22 -5.48 -21.20 -22.62
C ASP A 22 -5.31 -19.68 -22.40
N TYR A 23 -6.35 -18.89 -22.68
CA TYR A 23 -6.35 -17.47 -22.38
C TYR A 23 -6.20 -17.19 -20.88
N VAL A 24 -7.02 -17.83 -20.03
CA VAL A 24 -6.96 -17.65 -18.58
C VAL A 24 -5.65 -18.17 -18.00
N GLN A 25 -5.14 -19.29 -18.51
CA GLN A 25 -3.84 -19.83 -18.12
C GLN A 25 -2.72 -18.81 -18.37
N LYS A 26 -2.71 -18.16 -19.54
CA LYS A 26 -1.73 -17.11 -19.90
C LYS A 26 -1.86 -15.84 -19.07
N LEU A 27 -3.02 -15.57 -18.46
CA LEU A 27 -3.21 -14.44 -17.54
C LEU A 27 -2.57 -14.68 -16.16
N ILE A 28 -2.29 -15.93 -15.79
CA ILE A 28 -1.66 -16.27 -14.52
C ILE A 28 -0.15 -16.04 -14.66
N ILE A 29 0.26 -14.83 -14.30
CA ILE A 29 1.66 -14.41 -14.39
C ILE A 29 2.23 -14.32 -12.97
N LEU A 30 2.96 -15.36 -12.57
CA LEU A 30 3.62 -15.45 -11.26
C LEU A 30 5.15 -15.55 -11.46
N PRO A 31 5.98 -14.87 -10.64
CA PRO A 31 7.43 -14.83 -10.85
C PRO A 31 8.15 -16.19 -10.82
N GLU A 32 7.59 -17.16 -10.09
CA GLU A 32 8.16 -18.49 -9.85
C GLU A 32 7.45 -19.58 -10.68
N LEU A 33 6.60 -19.20 -11.64
CA LEU A 33 5.83 -20.14 -12.45
C LEU A 33 6.66 -20.69 -13.62
N THR A 34 6.67 -22.02 -13.76
CA THR A 34 7.14 -22.71 -14.97
C THR A 34 6.01 -23.50 -15.61
N ASP A 35 6.10 -23.72 -16.93
CA ASP A 35 5.05 -24.41 -17.69
C ASP A 35 4.84 -25.86 -17.22
N GLU A 36 5.87 -26.47 -16.63
CA GLU A 36 5.85 -27.83 -16.08
C GLU A 36 5.01 -27.97 -14.80
N MET A 37 4.66 -26.86 -14.14
CA MET A 37 3.86 -26.87 -12.91
C MET A 37 2.36 -27.08 -13.18
N TRP A 38 1.93 -26.96 -14.44
CA TRP A 38 0.54 -27.19 -14.83
C TRP A 38 0.23 -28.68 -14.85
N THR A 39 -0.75 -29.08 -14.04
CA THR A 39 -1.26 -30.45 -13.99
C THR A 39 -2.70 -30.50 -14.50
N ASN A 40 -3.15 -31.67 -14.96
CA ASN A 40 -4.53 -31.87 -15.42
C ASN A 40 -5.56 -31.58 -14.31
N ASP A 41 -5.21 -31.82 -13.05
CA ASP A 41 -6.07 -31.51 -11.91
C ASP A 41 -6.28 -29.99 -11.77
N LEU A 42 -5.23 -29.19 -11.95
CA LEU A 42 -5.30 -27.73 -11.92
C LEU A 42 -6.11 -27.18 -13.10
N LEU A 43 -5.96 -27.76 -14.29
CA LEU A 43 -6.78 -27.41 -15.46
C LEU A 43 -8.26 -27.72 -15.21
N THR A 44 -8.56 -28.85 -14.57
CA THR A 44 -9.94 -29.22 -14.20
C THR A 44 -10.54 -28.22 -13.19
N ILE A 45 -9.74 -27.72 -12.23
CA ILE A 45 -10.18 -26.67 -11.29
C ILE A 45 -10.50 -25.37 -12.02
N LEU A 46 -9.67 -24.97 -13.00
CA LEU A 46 -9.94 -23.80 -13.85
C LEU A 46 -11.21 -23.96 -14.67
N GLU A 47 -11.39 -25.09 -15.35
CA GLU A 47 -12.58 -25.39 -16.13
C GLU A 47 -13.85 -25.36 -15.27
N ASN A 48 -13.80 -25.96 -14.08
CA ASN A 48 -14.91 -25.95 -13.12
C ASN A 48 -15.24 -24.53 -12.63
N TYR A 49 -14.22 -23.70 -12.40
CA TYR A 49 -14.42 -22.30 -12.03
C TYR A 49 -15.07 -21.48 -13.15
N LEU A 50 -14.72 -21.73 -14.41
CA LEU A 50 -15.32 -21.04 -15.56
C LEU A 50 -16.75 -21.54 -15.84
N SER A 51 -16.96 -22.84 -15.71
CA SER A 51 -18.23 -23.51 -16.04
C SER A 51 -19.30 -23.38 -14.96
N SER A 52 -18.90 -23.29 -13.69
CA SER A 52 -19.81 -23.26 -12.55
C SER A 52 -19.62 -22.02 -11.68
N ASN A 53 -20.73 -21.45 -11.18
CA ASN A 53 -20.70 -20.31 -10.26
C ASN A 53 -20.72 -20.73 -8.78
N GLN A 54 -20.28 -21.94 -8.45
CA GLN A 54 -20.22 -22.35 -7.03
C GLN A 54 -19.16 -21.58 -6.24
N GLN A 55 -18.10 -21.14 -6.93
CA GLN A 55 -16.97 -20.45 -6.32
C GLN A 55 -16.81 -19.09 -6.98
N ARG A 56 -17.02 -18.02 -6.22
CA ARG A 56 -16.92 -16.64 -6.72
C ARG A 56 -15.47 -16.22 -6.98
N VAL A 57 -14.54 -16.81 -6.23
CA VAL A 57 -13.13 -16.44 -6.22
C VAL A 57 -12.29 -17.64 -6.64
N LEU A 58 -11.28 -17.36 -7.46
CA LEU A 58 -10.19 -18.27 -7.76
C LEU A 58 -8.87 -17.54 -7.51
N ILE A 59 -7.94 -18.21 -6.85
CA ILE A 59 -6.64 -17.69 -6.46
C ILE A 59 -5.58 -18.66 -6.92
N ALA A 60 -4.61 -18.14 -7.66
CA ALA A 60 -3.42 -18.85 -8.10
C ALA A 60 -2.20 -18.31 -7.36
N TYR A 61 -1.40 -19.19 -6.75
CA TYR A 61 -0.11 -18.83 -6.18
C TYR A 61 0.87 -20.01 -6.28
N VAL A 62 2.17 -19.72 -6.23
CA VAL A 62 3.20 -20.75 -6.14
C VAL A 62 3.57 -20.93 -4.67
N ASP A 63 3.44 -22.16 -4.17
CA ASP A 63 3.89 -22.51 -2.82
C ASP A 63 5.41 -22.69 -2.83
N ARG A 64 6.12 -21.85 -2.07
CA ARG A 64 7.58 -21.86 -1.97
C ARG A 64 8.17 -23.12 -1.35
N HIS A 65 7.41 -23.82 -0.50
CA HIS A 65 7.93 -25.04 0.13
C HIS A 65 7.92 -26.22 -0.83
N THR A 66 6.83 -26.36 -1.58
CA THR A 66 6.64 -27.48 -2.50
C THR A 66 7.07 -27.14 -3.93
N SER A 67 7.33 -25.87 -4.23
CA SER A 67 7.56 -25.36 -5.59
C SER A 67 6.47 -25.81 -6.55
N SER A 68 5.20 -25.80 -6.09
CA SER A 68 4.04 -26.27 -6.85
C SER A 68 3.02 -25.14 -7.02
N LEU A 69 2.34 -25.13 -8.17
CA LEU A 69 1.24 -24.22 -8.43
C LEU A 69 0.01 -24.69 -7.67
N GLN A 70 -0.62 -23.78 -6.93
CA GLN A 70 -1.83 -24.04 -6.17
C GLN A 70 -2.96 -23.16 -6.70
N LEU A 71 -4.11 -23.79 -6.98
CA LEU A 71 -5.35 -23.12 -7.32
C LEU A 71 -6.36 -23.36 -6.20
N LEU A 72 -6.76 -22.28 -5.53
CA LEU A 72 -7.69 -22.33 -4.40
C LEU A 72 -8.86 -21.39 -4.63
N HIS A 73 -9.98 -21.66 -3.96
CA HIS A 73 -11.16 -20.79 -3.98
C HIS A 73 -11.24 -19.83 -2.80
N SER A 74 -10.28 -19.89 -1.89
CA SER A 74 -10.13 -18.98 -0.76
C SER A 74 -8.66 -18.84 -0.38
N ILE A 75 -8.31 -17.72 0.25
CA ILE A 75 -6.97 -17.54 0.81
C ILE A 75 -6.89 -18.41 2.08
N PRO A 76 -5.91 -19.31 2.20
CA PRO A 76 -5.71 -20.05 3.43
C PRO A 76 -5.23 -19.07 4.51
N PHE A 77 -6.08 -18.72 5.47
CA PHE A 77 -5.77 -17.82 6.58
C PHE A 77 -5.07 -18.55 7.74
N THR A 78 -3.98 -19.27 7.48
CA THR A 78 -3.14 -19.76 8.58
C THR A 78 -1.99 -18.77 8.83
N ALA A 79 -1.54 -18.66 10.08
CA ALA A 79 -0.44 -17.76 10.45
C ALA A 79 0.84 -17.99 9.63
N ASN A 80 1.03 -19.22 9.11
CA ASN A 80 2.16 -19.58 8.25
C ASN A 80 1.90 -19.25 6.76
N SER A 81 0.65 -19.27 6.30
CA SER A 81 0.28 -19.05 4.89
C SER A 81 0.67 -17.66 4.37
N ILE A 82 0.64 -16.63 5.23
CA ILE A 82 0.98 -15.25 4.85
C ILE A 82 2.49 -15.11 4.54
N ASN A 83 3.34 -15.93 5.15
CA ASN A 83 4.78 -15.95 4.85
C ASN A 83 5.12 -16.78 3.60
N ILE A 84 4.21 -17.66 3.18
CA ILE A 84 4.38 -18.56 2.04
C ILE A 84 3.90 -17.89 0.75
N ILE A 85 2.80 -17.13 0.82
CA ILE A 85 2.17 -16.51 -0.35
C ILE A 85 2.71 -15.08 -0.52
N TYR A 86 3.74 -14.94 -1.35
CA TYR A 86 4.33 -13.64 -1.67
C TYR A 86 3.77 -13.01 -2.96
N ASN A 87 3.32 -13.85 -3.90
CA ASN A 87 2.70 -13.41 -5.14
C ASN A 87 1.46 -14.27 -5.39
N LEU A 88 0.35 -13.63 -5.72
CA LEU A 88 -0.87 -14.32 -6.11
C LEU A 88 -1.52 -13.62 -7.28
N CYS A 89 -2.24 -14.38 -8.10
CA CYS A 89 -3.20 -13.85 -9.07
C CYS A 89 -4.59 -14.26 -8.63
N TYR A 90 -5.54 -13.33 -8.70
CA TYR A 90 -6.92 -13.54 -8.30
C TYR A 90 -7.86 -13.32 -9.47
N PHE A 91 -8.98 -14.04 -9.44
CA PHE A 91 -10.09 -13.91 -10.36
C PHE A 91 -11.37 -13.91 -9.52
N ILE A 92 -12.16 -12.84 -9.63
CA ILE A 92 -13.36 -12.60 -8.83
C ILE A 92 -14.51 -12.32 -9.78
N ARG A 93 -15.60 -13.09 -9.68
CA ARG A 93 -16.82 -12.83 -10.43
C ARG A 93 -17.51 -11.57 -9.88
N LYS A 94 -17.84 -10.63 -10.78
CA LYS A 94 -18.48 -9.34 -10.45
C LYS A 94 -19.94 -9.50 -10.03
N SER A 95 -20.65 -10.43 -10.68
CA SER A 95 -22.05 -10.77 -10.41
C SER A 95 -22.18 -12.21 -9.94
N ASP A 96 -23.22 -12.48 -9.14
CA ASP A 96 -23.61 -13.84 -8.75
C ASP A 96 -24.40 -14.56 -9.87
N SER A 97 -24.31 -14.06 -11.11
CA SER A 97 -24.97 -14.68 -12.27
C SER A 97 -24.44 -16.09 -12.48
N SER A 98 -25.35 -17.07 -12.50
CA SER A 98 -25.07 -18.49 -12.67
C SER A 98 -24.69 -18.87 -14.11
N GLU A 99 -24.26 -17.92 -14.90
CA GLU A 99 -23.93 -18.12 -16.31
C GLU A 99 -22.54 -18.74 -16.44
N CYS A 100 -22.49 -19.82 -17.22
CA CYS A 100 -21.25 -20.43 -17.67
C CYS A 100 -20.52 -19.41 -18.54
N ILE A 101 -19.23 -19.21 -18.29
CA ILE A 101 -18.43 -18.29 -19.10
C ILE A 101 -17.90 -19.08 -20.29
N ILE A 102 -18.44 -18.79 -21.48
CA ILE A 102 -18.16 -19.59 -22.68
C ILE A 102 -17.19 -18.84 -23.60
N SER A 103 -17.11 -17.51 -23.50
CA SER A 103 -16.28 -16.66 -24.37
C SER A 103 -15.32 -15.75 -23.61
N ILE A 104 -14.25 -15.33 -24.28
CA ILE A 104 -13.26 -14.38 -23.74
C ILE A 104 -13.90 -13.01 -23.46
N ASP A 105 -14.80 -12.54 -24.30
CA ASP A 105 -15.49 -11.26 -24.09
C ASP A 105 -16.37 -11.29 -22.83
N GLU A 106 -17.08 -12.40 -22.62
CA GLU A 106 -17.86 -12.62 -21.40
C GLU A 106 -16.98 -12.71 -20.15
N PHE A 107 -15.82 -13.37 -20.25
CA PHE A 107 -14.82 -13.40 -19.19
C PHE A 107 -14.37 -11.98 -18.79
N LEU A 108 -14.00 -11.12 -19.74
CA LEU A 108 -13.56 -9.76 -19.46
C LEU A 108 -14.66 -8.88 -18.83
N LYS A 109 -15.92 -9.13 -19.20
CA LYS A 109 -17.08 -8.42 -18.64
C LYS A 109 -17.40 -8.88 -17.22
N GLN A 110 -17.43 -10.20 -16.98
CA GLN A 110 -17.93 -10.79 -15.74
C GLN A 110 -16.85 -11.00 -14.67
N ILE A 111 -15.57 -11.12 -15.04
CA ILE A 111 -14.48 -11.39 -14.10
C ILE A 111 -13.61 -10.15 -13.90
N GLN A 112 -13.36 -9.82 -12.63
CA GLN A 112 -12.28 -8.93 -12.22
C GLN A 112 -11.07 -9.78 -11.87
N PHE A 113 -9.93 -9.50 -12.48
CA PHE A 113 -8.70 -10.21 -12.21
C PHE A 113 -7.53 -9.27 -12.01
N GLY A 114 -6.50 -9.77 -11.35
CA GLY A 114 -5.28 -9.02 -11.10
C GLY A 114 -4.27 -9.86 -10.34
N CYS A 115 -3.07 -9.33 -10.16
CA CYS A 115 -2.05 -9.99 -9.35
C CYS A 115 -1.57 -9.06 -8.24
N ILE A 116 -1.35 -9.64 -7.07
CA ILE A 116 -0.80 -8.99 -5.88
C ILE A 116 0.61 -9.52 -5.72
N ASN A 117 1.58 -8.61 -5.79
CA ASN A 117 2.99 -8.93 -5.65
C ASN A 117 3.53 -8.29 -4.37
N GLY A 118 4.18 -9.10 -3.55
CA GLY A 118 4.80 -8.66 -2.30
C GLY A 118 3.88 -8.75 -1.08
N LYS A 119 4.36 -8.13 0.01
CA LYS A 119 3.64 -8.08 1.29
C LYS A 119 2.33 -7.29 1.14
N SER A 120 1.31 -7.70 1.88
CA SER A 120 -0.04 -7.14 1.82
C SER A 120 -0.07 -5.63 2.07
N ILE A 121 0.62 -5.14 3.10
CA ILE A 121 0.59 -3.71 3.46
C ILE A 121 1.20 -2.83 2.34
N PRO A 122 2.46 -3.02 1.89
CA PRO A 122 3.00 -2.24 0.78
C PRO A 122 2.15 -2.29 -0.50
N CYS A 123 1.61 -3.46 -0.85
CA CYS A 123 0.78 -3.61 -2.03
C CYS A 123 -0.53 -2.82 -1.91
N LEU A 124 -1.20 -2.91 -0.75
CA LEU A 124 -2.43 -2.18 -0.50
C LEU A 124 -2.18 -0.66 -0.46
N THR A 125 -1.11 -0.21 0.20
CA THR A 125 -0.69 1.20 0.19
C THR A 125 -0.44 1.70 -1.23
N ALA A 126 0.24 0.92 -2.07
CA ALA A 126 0.47 1.27 -3.46
C ALA A 126 -0.86 1.37 -4.22
N LEU A 127 -1.72 0.35 -4.18
CA LEU A 127 -3.02 0.35 -4.88
C LEU A 127 -3.90 1.55 -4.48
N VAL A 128 -4.00 1.81 -3.18
CA VAL A 128 -4.84 2.89 -2.66
C VAL A 128 -4.28 4.26 -3.03
N SER A 129 -2.95 4.45 -2.97
CA SER A 129 -2.32 5.74 -3.28
C SER A 129 -2.14 6.02 -4.77
N THR A 130 -2.01 5.01 -5.63
CA THR A 130 -1.69 5.19 -7.06
C THR A 130 -2.89 4.99 -7.98
N LEU A 131 -3.83 4.11 -7.62
CA LEU A 131 -5.00 3.82 -8.44
C LEU A 131 -6.24 4.51 -7.86
N PHE A 132 -6.65 4.13 -6.65
CA PHE A 132 -7.94 4.56 -6.10
C PHE A 132 -7.97 6.04 -5.69
N GLY A 133 -6.86 6.56 -5.15
CA GLY A 133 -6.73 7.98 -4.80
C GLY A 133 -7.02 8.89 -6.01
N PRO A 134 -6.20 8.85 -7.07
CA PRO A 134 -6.40 9.68 -8.25
C PRO A 134 -7.75 9.41 -8.93
N LEU A 135 -8.13 8.13 -9.09
CA LEU A 135 -9.40 7.76 -9.75
C LEU A 135 -10.61 8.44 -9.09
N PHE A 136 -10.63 8.54 -7.77
CA PHE A 136 -11.73 9.19 -7.06
C PHE A 136 -11.60 10.72 -7.04
N MET A 137 -10.38 11.25 -6.89
CA MET A 137 -10.16 12.70 -6.83
C MET A 137 -10.42 13.39 -8.17
N ASP A 138 -10.08 12.72 -9.28
CA ASP A 138 -10.23 13.24 -10.64
C ASP A 138 -11.65 13.09 -11.18
N ASP A 139 -12.53 12.36 -10.49
CA ASP A 139 -13.92 12.15 -10.92
C ASP A 139 -14.74 13.43 -10.79
N THR A 140 -15.04 14.08 -11.91
CA THR A 140 -15.83 15.33 -11.96
C THR A 140 -17.30 15.17 -11.54
N THR A 141 -17.81 13.93 -11.46
CA THR A 141 -19.21 13.67 -11.08
C THR A 141 -19.41 13.73 -9.56
N VAL A 142 -18.35 13.54 -8.77
CA VAL A 142 -18.39 13.55 -7.31
C VAL A 142 -18.31 14.98 -6.78
N GLN A 143 -19.20 15.32 -5.84
CA GLN A 143 -19.22 16.65 -5.21
C GLN A 143 -17.99 16.88 -4.31
N ASP A 144 -17.55 18.14 -4.25
CA ASP A 144 -16.36 18.53 -3.49
C ASP A 144 -16.42 18.17 -1.99
N MET A 145 -17.60 18.20 -1.37
CA MET A 145 -17.76 17.78 0.04
C MET A 145 -17.34 16.31 0.22
N ILE A 146 -17.85 15.42 -0.64
CA ILE A 146 -17.54 13.98 -0.59
C ILE A 146 -16.06 13.75 -0.90
N LYS A 147 -15.49 14.48 -1.86
CA LYS A 147 -14.06 14.41 -2.17
C LYS A 147 -13.20 14.81 -0.98
N ASN A 148 -13.58 15.87 -0.27
CA ASN A 148 -12.85 16.33 0.91
C ASN A 148 -12.91 15.32 2.06
N ASP A 149 -14.08 14.70 2.31
CA ASP A 149 -14.24 13.66 3.32
C ASP A 149 -13.40 12.42 2.96
N PHE A 150 -13.49 11.96 1.71
CA PHE A 150 -12.68 10.84 1.23
C PHE A 150 -11.18 11.15 1.31
N ALA A 151 -10.74 12.36 0.95
CA ALA A 151 -9.33 12.78 1.06
C ALA A 151 -8.84 12.72 2.50
N SER A 152 -9.67 13.12 3.46
CA SER A 152 -9.35 13.03 4.88
C SER A 152 -9.12 11.58 5.30
N GLU A 153 -10.09 10.70 5.01
CA GLU A 153 -10.00 9.28 5.38
C GLU A 153 -8.85 8.57 4.67
N LEU A 154 -8.65 8.85 3.38
CA LEU A 154 -7.55 8.33 2.58
C LEU A 154 -6.19 8.71 3.18
N ASN A 155 -6.00 9.98 3.51
CA ASN A 155 -4.75 10.45 4.10
C ASN A 155 -4.52 9.86 5.50
N GLN A 156 -5.57 9.72 6.31
CA GLN A 156 -5.45 9.07 7.61
C GLN A 156 -5.06 7.59 7.46
N PHE A 157 -5.67 6.88 6.53
CA PHE A 157 -5.41 5.49 6.24
C PHE A 157 -3.99 5.26 5.71
N LEU A 158 -3.56 6.07 4.73
CA LEU A 158 -2.20 6.02 4.19
C LEU A 158 -1.16 6.32 5.27
N ALA A 159 -1.40 7.35 6.12
CA ALA A 159 -0.49 7.66 7.22
C ALA A 159 -0.27 6.45 8.14
N THR A 160 -1.35 5.74 8.51
CA THR A 160 -1.27 4.55 9.36
C THR A 160 -0.50 3.42 8.68
N PHE A 161 -0.73 3.15 7.40
CA PHE A 161 -0.01 2.08 6.72
C PHE A 161 1.47 2.38 6.48
N TYR A 162 1.80 3.62 6.13
CA TYR A 162 3.19 4.01 6.01
C TYR A 162 3.90 3.90 7.36
N GLU A 163 3.26 4.32 8.45
CA GLU A 163 3.80 4.13 9.80
C GLU A 163 4.07 2.66 10.10
N ILE A 164 3.07 1.78 9.91
CA ILE A 164 3.22 0.33 10.14
C ILE A 164 4.34 -0.24 9.25
N GLN A 165 4.40 0.16 7.99
CA GLN A 165 5.41 -0.34 7.04
C GLN A 165 6.82 0.05 7.48
N TYR A 166 7.07 1.32 7.78
CA TYR A 166 8.40 1.80 8.16
C TYR A 166 8.81 1.30 9.55
N LYS A 167 7.88 1.28 10.50
CA LYS A 167 8.13 0.76 11.85
C LYS A 167 8.43 -0.73 11.85
N ASN A 168 7.65 -1.54 11.14
CA ASN A 168 7.84 -3.00 11.13
C ASN A 168 8.99 -3.46 10.22
N MET A 169 9.30 -2.75 9.14
CA MET A 169 10.32 -3.21 8.18
C MET A 169 11.68 -2.55 8.35
N LEU A 170 11.73 -1.34 8.89
CA LEU A 170 12.95 -0.54 8.95
C LEU A 170 13.28 -0.03 10.36
N SER A 171 12.42 -0.29 11.36
CA SER A 171 12.52 0.29 12.71
C SER A 171 12.66 1.82 12.68
N MET A 172 12.00 2.46 11.72
CA MET A 172 12.07 3.91 11.50
C MET A 172 10.69 4.56 11.58
N THR A 173 10.68 5.81 12.03
CA THR A 173 9.54 6.69 12.08
C THR A 173 9.38 7.41 10.73
N TYR A 174 8.21 7.28 10.11
CA TYR A 174 7.90 7.92 8.84
C TYR A 174 6.81 8.98 9.00
N LEU A 175 7.14 10.21 8.65
CA LEU A 175 6.21 11.34 8.61
C LEU A 175 5.51 11.35 7.25
N PHE A 176 4.29 10.80 7.21
CA PHE A 176 3.50 10.74 5.98
C PHE A 176 3.17 12.13 5.45
N ILE A 177 3.54 12.40 4.19
CA ILE A 177 3.24 13.66 3.50
C ILE A 177 2.09 13.41 2.51
N PRO A 178 0.91 14.04 2.70
CA PRO A 178 -0.19 13.94 1.75
C PRO A 178 0.17 14.57 0.41
N LYS A 179 -0.40 14.04 -0.67
CA LYS A 179 -0.23 14.59 -2.03
C LYS A 179 -1.29 15.65 -2.38
N ASP A 180 -2.05 16.09 -1.40
CA ASP A 180 -3.09 17.10 -1.57
C ASP A 180 -2.49 18.45 -1.99
N GLY A 181 -2.98 19.02 -3.08
CA GLY A 181 -2.65 20.40 -3.46
C GLY A 181 -1.21 20.60 -3.93
N VAL A 182 -0.53 19.55 -4.39
CA VAL A 182 0.84 19.62 -4.95
C VAL A 182 0.93 20.62 -6.10
N ASP A 183 -0.14 20.77 -6.89
CA ASP A 183 -0.18 21.66 -8.05
C ASP A 183 -0.64 23.10 -7.72
N LYS A 184 -1.01 23.37 -6.47
CA LYS A 184 -1.57 24.67 -6.04
C LYS A 184 -0.51 25.54 -5.37
N THR A 185 -0.65 26.86 -5.48
CA THR A 185 0.24 27.78 -4.76
C THR A 185 -0.14 27.87 -3.28
N ILE A 186 0.79 28.31 -2.44
CA ILE A 186 0.56 28.48 -0.98
C ILE A 186 -0.63 29.41 -0.73
N GLU A 187 -0.80 30.47 -1.53
CA GLU A 187 -1.90 31.42 -1.40
C GLU A 187 -3.28 30.81 -1.68
N GLU A 188 -3.34 29.82 -2.58
CA GLU A 188 -4.56 29.07 -2.89
C GLU A 188 -4.88 28.07 -1.78
N LEU A 189 -3.86 27.39 -1.26
CA LEU A 189 -4.00 26.41 -0.18
C LEU A 189 -4.55 27.03 1.10
N ILE A 190 -4.12 28.24 1.46
CA ILE A 190 -4.59 28.94 2.67
C ILE A 190 -6.09 29.27 2.60
N LYS A 191 -6.63 29.50 1.40
CA LYS A 191 -8.06 29.83 1.22
C LYS A 191 -8.95 28.60 1.38
N ASP A 192 -8.41 27.41 1.13
CA ASP A 192 -9.12 26.14 1.25
C ASP A 192 -9.14 25.66 2.71
N LYS A 193 -10.20 26.03 3.43
CA LYS A 193 -10.35 25.67 4.84
C LYS A 193 -10.38 24.15 5.06
N ALA A 194 -10.96 23.38 4.14
CA ALA A 194 -11.09 21.93 4.28
C ALA A 194 -9.73 21.24 4.11
N LEU A 195 -8.88 21.77 3.22
CA LEU A 195 -7.52 21.30 3.06
C LEU A 195 -6.65 21.66 4.26
N VAL A 196 -6.79 22.89 4.78
CA VAL A 196 -6.06 23.32 5.99
C VAL A 196 -6.39 22.41 7.18
N THR A 197 -7.66 22.07 7.43
CA THR A 197 -8.04 21.16 8.54
C THR A 197 -7.49 19.74 8.37
N ARG A 198 -7.37 19.25 7.13
CA ARG A 198 -6.67 17.97 6.85
C ARG A 198 -5.18 18.05 7.17
N PHE A 199 -4.50 19.12 6.77
CA PHE A 199 -3.10 19.35 7.10
C PHE A 199 -2.88 19.45 8.62
N GLU A 200 -3.78 20.08 9.36
CA GLU A 200 -3.73 20.11 10.82
C GLU A 200 -3.81 18.70 11.42
N SER A 201 -4.72 17.88 10.90
CA SER A 201 -4.92 16.50 11.36
C SER A 201 -3.68 15.63 11.13
N ILE A 202 -3.02 15.80 9.99
CA ILE A 202 -1.78 15.07 9.66
C ILE A 202 -0.60 15.59 10.50
N MET A 203 -0.51 16.91 10.69
CA MET A 203 0.53 17.50 11.53
C MET A 203 0.40 17.06 13.00
N LEU A 204 -0.81 16.90 13.52
CA LEU A 204 -1.04 16.30 14.84
C LEU A 204 -0.47 14.88 14.92
N LYS A 205 -0.64 14.05 13.88
CA LYS A 205 0.00 12.73 13.83
C LYS A 205 1.53 12.85 13.85
N TRP A 206 2.12 13.74 13.05
CA TRP A 206 3.56 13.98 13.09
C TRP A 206 4.03 14.41 14.48
N HIS A 207 3.31 15.31 15.14
CA HIS A 207 3.63 15.75 16.50
C HIS A 207 3.64 14.60 17.50
N HIS A 208 2.64 13.71 17.43
CA HIS A 208 2.60 12.50 18.25
C HIS A 208 3.80 11.59 17.98
N GLN A 209 4.12 11.35 16.70
CA GLN A 209 5.28 10.53 16.32
C GLN A 209 6.61 11.11 16.83
N LEU A 210 6.82 12.42 16.71
CA LEU A 210 8.03 13.08 17.25
C LEU A 210 8.11 12.92 18.78
N LYS A 211 6.99 13.11 19.48
CA LYS A 211 6.94 12.92 20.94
C LYS A 211 7.22 11.48 21.35
N GLU A 212 6.69 10.50 20.64
CA GLU A 212 6.96 9.08 20.94
C GLU A 212 8.46 8.77 20.84
N VAL A 213 9.12 9.26 19.78
CA VAL A 213 10.56 9.09 19.59
C VAL A 213 11.36 9.73 20.72
N LEU A 214 11.01 10.96 21.11
CA LEU A 214 11.67 11.66 22.22
C LEU A 214 11.48 10.93 23.57
N LEU A 215 10.27 10.41 23.83
CA LEU A 215 9.96 9.65 25.05
C LEU A 215 10.68 8.30 25.12
N ILE A 216 10.90 7.64 23.98
CA ILE A 216 11.67 6.39 23.93
C ILE A 216 13.10 6.61 24.42
N GLN A 217 13.72 7.73 24.02
CA GLN A 217 15.07 8.09 24.45
C GLN A 217 15.14 8.39 25.95
N ASP A 218 14.21 9.19 26.45
CA ASP A 218 14.21 9.60 27.86
C ASP A 218 13.97 8.40 28.80
N ARG A 219 13.13 7.44 28.38
CA ARG A 219 12.88 6.22 29.16
C ARG A 219 14.13 5.37 29.36
N LEU A 220 14.95 5.19 28.33
CA LEU A 220 16.14 4.34 28.44
C LEU A 220 17.30 5.02 29.18
N MET A 221 17.39 6.35 29.14
CA MET A 221 18.27 7.08 30.07
C MET A 221 17.86 6.92 31.55
N SER A 222 16.61 6.54 31.82
CA SER A 222 16.07 6.35 33.17
C SER A 222 16.03 4.90 33.65
N ILE A 223 16.27 3.91 32.77
CA ILE A 223 16.29 2.50 33.14
C ILE A 223 17.64 2.19 33.80
N ASN A 224 17.60 1.68 35.04
CA ASN A 224 18.79 1.28 35.79
C ASN A 224 19.64 0.26 34.98
N GLU A 225 20.95 0.51 34.92
CA GLU A 225 22.03 -0.20 34.20
C GLU A 225 22.13 -1.73 34.40
N GLN A 226 21.21 -2.35 35.15
CA GLN A 226 21.35 -3.72 35.65
C GLN A 226 20.57 -4.79 34.86
N SER A 227 19.77 -4.43 33.84
CA SER A 227 18.90 -5.40 33.14
C SER A 227 19.09 -5.55 31.62
N ILE A 228 19.95 -4.74 30.99
CA ILE A 228 20.15 -4.74 29.52
C ILE A 228 21.61 -5.06 29.23
N GLY A 229 21.88 -5.97 28.29
CA GLY A 229 23.25 -6.30 27.89
C GLY A 229 23.90 -5.13 27.13
N ILE A 230 25.19 -4.88 27.33
CA ILE A 230 25.94 -3.79 26.66
C ILE A 230 25.75 -3.80 25.14
N HIS A 231 25.71 -4.98 24.52
CA HIS A 231 25.47 -5.11 23.08
C HIS A 231 24.07 -4.66 22.66
N GLU A 232 23.05 -4.94 23.47
CA GLU A 232 21.67 -4.51 23.22
C GLU A 232 21.57 -2.99 23.37
N GLU A 233 22.26 -2.41 24.34
CA GLU A 233 22.32 -0.96 24.54
C GLU A 233 22.97 -0.25 23.33
N ILE A 234 24.12 -0.75 22.84
CA ILE A 234 24.79 -0.19 21.66
C ILE A 234 23.88 -0.25 20.43
N ASN A 235 23.26 -1.40 20.18
CA ASN A 235 22.36 -1.57 19.03
C ASN A 235 21.15 -0.61 19.12
N PHE A 236 20.57 -0.49 20.31
CA PHE A 236 19.46 0.44 20.55
C PHE A 236 19.84 1.90 20.26
N TRP A 237 20.99 2.36 20.76
CA TRP A 237 21.44 3.74 20.51
C TRP A 237 21.73 3.96 19.01
N GLN A 238 22.27 2.97 18.31
CA GLN A 238 22.45 3.04 16.86
C GLN A 238 21.11 3.15 16.11
N GLU A 239 20.10 2.38 16.50
CA GLU A 239 18.75 2.47 15.92
C GLU A 239 18.13 3.85 16.18
N CYS A 240 18.24 4.37 17.41
CA CYS A 240 17.74 5.71 17.76
C CYS A 240 18.42 6.83 16.98
N LEU A 241 19.75 6.79 16.84
CA LEU A 241 20.49 7.77 16.07
C LEU A 241 20.10 7.72 14.59
N THR A 242 19.95 6.51 14.05
CA THR A 242 19.51 6.31 12.67
C THR A 242 18.10 6.87 12.45
N ASP A 243 17.18 6.61 13.38
CA ASP A 243 15.80 7.10 13.29
C ASP A 243 15.75 8.63 13.40
N LEU A 244 16.43 9.23 14.38
CA LEU A 244 16.51 10.69 14.52
C LEU A 244 17.08 11.35 13.26
N HIS A 245 18.16 10.79 12.70
CA HIS A 245 18.75 11.30 11.46
C HIS A 245 17.75 11.22 10.29
N TYR A 246 17.01 10.12 10.19
CA TYR A 246 16.00 9.95 9.16
C TYR A 246 14.84 10.93 9.32
N ILE A 247 14.34 11.14 10.55
CA ILE A 247 13.31 12.13 10.87
C ILE A 247 13.79 13.54 10.52
N ARG A 248 15.03 13.90 10.87
CA ARG A 248 15.60 15.22 10.52
C ARG A 248 15.60 15.47 9.01
N LYS A 249 16.01 14.48 8.22
CA LYS A 249 15.94 14.56 6.76
C LYS A 249 14.51 14.72 6.25
N GLN A 250 13.55 14.00 6.83
CA GLN A 250 12.13 14.15 6.47
C GLN A 250 11.61 15.55 6.80
N LEU A 251 11.95 16.08 7.97
CA LEU A 251 11.56 17.43 8.40
C LEU A 251 12.12 18.52 7.48
N GLN A 252 13.22 18.27 6.77
CA GLN A 252 13.82 19.21 5.81
C GLN A 252 13.22 19.13 4.40
N ARG A 253 12.35 18.16 4.12
CA ARG A 253 11.70 18.02 2.79
C ARG A 253 10.85 19.24 2.46
N THR A 254 10.97 19.72 1.22
CA THR A 254 10.28 20.92 0.73
C THR A 254 8.77 20.79 0.86
N GLU A 255 8.21 19.62 0.55
CA GLU A 255 6.78 19.35 0.62
C GLU A 255 6.25 19.48 2.06
N LEU A 256 7.00 18.97 3.04
CA LEU A 256 6.64 19.09 4.45
C LEU A 256 6.76 20.55 4.92
N GLN A 257 7.81 21.27 4.50
CA GLN A 257 7.98 22.69 4.82
C GLN A 257 6.86 23.56 4.23
N ASN A 258 6.40 23.25 3.02
CA ASN A 258 5.26 23.95 2.40
C ASN A 258 3.99 23.79 3.24
N ILE A 259 3.71 22.58 3.73
CA ILE A 259 2.57 22.31 4.62
C ILE A 259 2.71 23.10 5.93
N ILE A 260 3.90 23.11 6.55
CA ILE A 260 4.18 23.91 7.74
C ILE A 260 3.91 25.40 7.46
N GLN A 261 4.39 25.92 6.32
CA GLN A 261 4.21 27.32 5.95
C GLN A 261 2.73 27.68 5.77
N VAL A 262 1.95 26.81 5.10
CA VAL A 262 0.48 26.98 4.99
C VAL A 262 -0.16 27.04 6.37
N LEU A 263 0.20 26.14 7.29
CA LEU A 263 -0.35 26.10 8.65
C LEU A 263 0.05 27.29 9.52
N ILE A 264 1.25 27.84 9.32
CA ILE A 264 1.69 29.08 9.98
C ILE A 264 0.85 30.25 9.47
N LEU A 265 0.69 30.38 8.15
CA LEU A 265 -0.04 31.48 7.54
C LEU A 265 -1.55 31.40 7.81
N SER A 266 -2.11 30.21 7.94
CA SER A 266 -3.51 30.00 8.35
C SER A 266 -3.73 30.17 9.86
N LYS A 267 -2.67 30.40 10.64
CA LYS A 267 -2.70 30.56 12.11
C LYS A 267 -3.30 29.35 12.83
N SER A 268 -2.89 28.15 12.43
CA SER A 268 -3.31 26.91 13.10
C SER A 268 -2.99 26.94 14.60
N ALA A 269 -3.91 26.47 15.44
CA ALA A 269 -3.74 26.45 16.89
C ALA A 269 -2.62 25.51 17.37
N TYR A 270 -2.34 24.46 16.60
CA TYR A 270 -1.45 23.36 17.01
C TYR A 270 0.01 23.55 16.53
N ILE A 271 0.25 24.51 15.63
CA ILE A 271 1.55 24.66 14.95
C ILE A 271 2.70 24.94 15.92
N GLN A 272 2.44 25.69 16.99
CA GLN A 272 3.46 26.06 17.98
C GLN A 272 3.99 24.82 18.72
N GLN A 273 3.10 23.90 19.11
CA GLN A 273 3.49 22.67 19.81
C GLN A 273 4.35 21.76 18.92
N PHE A 274 4.00 21.69 17.63
CA PHE A 274 4.79 20.94 16.66
C PHE A 274 6.16 21.56 16.40
N LEU A 275 6.25 22.90 16.28
CA LEU A 275 7.53 23.58 16.10
C LEU A 275 8.46 23.37 17.31
N GLN A 276 7.92 23.32 18.53
CA GLN A 276 8.70 22.98 19.73
C GLN A 276 9.27 21.55 19.62
N ALA A 277 8.43 20.55 19.32
CA ALA A 277 8.89 19.17 19.15
C ALA A 277 9.89 19.01 17.99
N LYS A 278 9.67 19.72 16.88
CA LYS A 278 10.61 19.79 15.74
C LYS A 278 11.97 20.31 16.17
N ASN A 279 12.02 21.37 16.98
CA ASN A 279 13.27 21.96 17.47
C ASN A 279 13.98 21.00 18.43
N GLU A 280 13.26 20.34 19.35
CA GLU A 280 13.86 19.36 20.28
C GLU A 280 14.54 18.21 19.52
N VAL A 281 13.90 17.69 18.47
CA VAL A 281 14.47 16.64 17.60
C VAL A 281 15.70 17.14 16.84
N GLN A 282 15.78 18.43 16.51
CA GLN A 282 16.96 19.01 15.85
C GLN A 282 18.14 19.24 16.79
N VAL A 283 17.91 19.39 18.10
CA VAL A 283 18.94 19.73 19.09
C VAL A 283 19.60 18.50 19.74
N LYS A 284 18.89 17.37 19.91
CA LYS A 284 19.47 16.15 20.52
C LYS A 284 20.51 15.47 19.60
N GLU A 285 21.80 15.76 19.76
CA GLU A 285 22.93 15.06 19.10
C GLU A 285 23.33 13.76 19.81
#